data_AF-A0A5R8WC11-F1
#
_entry.id   AF-A0A5R8WC11-F1
#
_cell.length_a   1.000
_cell.length_b   1.000
_cell.length_c   1.000
_cell.angle_alpha   90.00
_cell.angle_beta   90.00
_cell.angle_gamma   90.00
#
_symmetry.space_group_name_H-M   'P 1'
#
loop_
_entity.id
_entity.type
_entity.pdbx_description
1 polymer ?
#
loop_
_entity_poly.entity_id
_entity_poly.type
_entity_poly.pdbx_seq_one_letter_code
_entity_poly.pdbx_strand_id
1 'polypeptide(L)' 'MQLTAYIITAADQQLVLGVVELPGLRAVARNVGEILDVVQTAAAQHTGRSRAEFTVDVEF' A
#
# COMPACT_ATOMS: atom_id res chain seq x y z
N MET A 1 8.95 5.62 -8.39
CA MET A 1 9.51 4.89 -7.25
C MET A 1 8.74 3.60 -7.14
N GLN A 2 9.45 2.48 -7.12
CA GLN A 2 8.84 1.16 -6.99
C GLN A 2 8.62 0.88 -5.50
N LEU A 3 7.43 0.40 -5.16
CA LEU A 3 7.01 0.03 -3.82
C LEU A 3 6.59 -1.43 -3.81
N THR A 4 7.03 -2.16 -2.81
CA THR A 4 6.65 -3.55 -2.55
C THR A 4 5.66 -3.57 -1.39
N ALA A 5 4.41 -3.90 -1.67
CA ALA A 5 3.36 -4.04 -0.67
C ALA A 5 3.15 -5.52 -0.33
N TYR A 6 2.95 -5.81 0.95
CA TYR A 6 2.63 -7.15 1.44
C TYR A 6 1.46 -7.11 2.43
N ILE A 7 0.69 -8.19 2.47
CA ILE A 7 -0.45 -8.32 3.39
C ILE A 7 0.07 -8.74 4.76
N ILE A 8 -0.07 -7.85 5.75
CA ILE A 8 0.25 -8.14 7.16
C ILE A 8 -0.86 -8.98 7.78
N THR A 9 -2.11 -8.65 7.50
CA THR A 9 -3.28 -9.32 8.08
C THR A 9 -4.46 -9.23 7.12
N ALA A 10 -5.19 -10.34 6.98
CA ALA A 10 -6.46 -10.39 6.26
C ALA A 10 -7.55 -10.87 7.24
N ALA A 11 -8.38 -9.96 7.72
CA ALA A 11 -9.45 -10.24 8.68
C ALA A 11 -10.63 -9.30 8.46
N ASP A 12 -11.84 -9.76 8.75
CA ASP A 12 -13.06 -8.94 8.75
C ASP A 12 -13.26 -8.06 7.50
N GLN A 13 -13.04 -8.64 6.32
CA GLN A 13 -13.15 -7.97 5.02
C GLN A 13 -12.16 -6.79 4.83
N GLN A 14 -11.06 -6.81 5.59
CA GLN A 14 -9.99 -5.83 5.49
C GLN A 14 -8.64 -6.53 5.29
N LEU A 15 -7.82 -5.93 4.44
CA LEU A 15 -6.45 -6.29 4.17
C LEU A 15 -5.57 -5.17 4.73
N VAL A 16 -4.85 -5.46 5.79
CA VAL A 16 -3.84 -4.55 6.35
C VAL A 16 -2.53 -4.78 5.60
N LEU A 17 -2.00 -3.71 5.02
CA LEU A 17 -0.86 -3.74 4.12
C LEU A 17 0.33 -3.03 4.76
N GLY A 18 1.50 -3.64 4.61
CA GLY A 18 2.80 -3.01 4.86
C GLY A 18 3.50 -2.70 3.54
N VAL A 19 4.42 -1.73 3.56
CA VAL A 19 5.26 -1.38 2.41
C VAL A 19 6.73 -1.44 2.81
N VAL A 20 7.53 -2.19 2.06
CA VAL A 20 8.93 -2.48 2.40
C VAL A 20 9.79 -1.22 2.39
N GLU A 21 9.66 -0.39 1.36
CA GLU A 21 10.47 0.81 1.13
C GLU A 21 10.05 1.98 2.03
N LEU A 22 8.86 1.88 2.65
CA LEU A 22 8.31 2.89 3.56
C LEU A 22 7.97 2.23 4.91
N PRO A 23 9.00 1.85 5.71
CA PRO A 23 8.79 1.22 7.00
C PRO A 23 8.04 2.18 7.93
N GLY A 24 6.83 1.78 8.34
CA GLY A 24 5.92 2.60 9.14
C GLY A 24 4.67 3.06 8.37
N LEU A 25 4.67 2.94 7.04
CA LEU A 25 3.46 3.09 6.25
C LEU A 25 2.55 1.88 6.46
N ARG A 26 1.30 2.15 6.84
CA ARG A 26 0.23 1.14 6.87
C ARG A 26 -0.93 1.63 6.02
N ALA A 27 -1.40 0.77 5.14
CA ALA A 27 -2.60 1.00 4.34
C ALA A 27 -3.63 -0.10 4.63
N VAL A 28 -4.90 0.22 4.43
CA VAL A 28 -6.01 -0.73 4.62
C VAL A 28 -6.82 -0.75 3.33
N ALA A 29 -6.92 -1.93 2.71
CA ALA A 29 -7.77 -2.18 1.54
C ALA A 29 -8.94 -3.10 1.93
N ARG A 30 -10.09 -3.00 1.26
CA ARG A 30 -11.20 -3.95 1.49
C ARG A 30 -11.08 -5.21 0.64
N ASN A 31 -10.34 -5.14 -0.45
CA ASN A 31 -10.11 -6.23 -1.38
C ASN A 31 -8.79 -6.01 -2.13
N VAL A 32 -8.35 -7.05 -2.86
CA VAL A 32 -7.07 -7.02 -3.59
C VAL A 32 -7.05 -5.92 -4.67
N GLY A 33 -8.19 -5.63 -5.30
CA GLY A 33 -8.30 -4.59 -6.33
C GLY A 33 -8.05 -3.18 -5.82
N GLU A 34 -8.27 -2.93 -4.52
CA GLU A 34 -8.05 -1.63 -3.88
C GLU A 34 -6.60 -1.41 -3.44
N ILE A 35 -5.78 -2.46 -3.33
CA ILE A 35 -4.41 -2.41 -2.77
C ILE A 35 -3.57 -1.33 -3.44
N LEU A 36 -3.57 -1.28 -4.77
CA LEU A 36 -2.80 -0.30 -5.53
C LEU A 36 -3.19 1.14 -5.16
N ASP A 37 -4.49 1.45 -5.17
CA ASP A 37 -4.99 2.81 -4.93
C ASP A 37 -4.70 3.27 -3.50
N VAL A 38 -4.93 2.40 -2.50
CA VAL A 38 -4.70 2.74 -1.10
C VAL A 38 -3.22 2.88 -0.77
N VAL A 39 -2.36 2.03 -1.33
CA VAL A 39 -0.91 2.10 -1.10
C VAL A 39 -0.32 3.35 -1.75
N GLN A 40 -0.68 3.66 -3.00
CA GLN A 40 -0.24 4.88 -3.66
C GLN A 40 -0.72 6.13 -2.92
N THR A 41 -1.97 6.14 -2.46
CA THR A 41 -2.53 7.27 -1.70
C THR A 41 -1.79 7.45 -0.38
N ALA A 42 -1.58 6.38 0.37
CA ALA A 42 -0.84 6.43 1.63
C ALA A 42 0.61 6.87 1.41
N ALA A 43 1.30 6.33 0.39
CA ALA A 43 2.68 6.69 0.07
C ALA A 43 2.80 8.17 -0.35
N ALA A 44 1.87 8.68 -1.16
CA ALA A 44 1.81 10.09 -1.54
C ALA A 44 1.63 11.00 -0.31
N GLN A 45 0.69 10.67 0.58
CA GLN A 45 0.49 11.41 1.83
C GLN A 45 1.72 11.37 2.74
N HIS A 46 2.38 10.22 2.83
CA HIS A 46 3.54 10.03 3.70
C HIS A 46 4.81 10.75 3.20
N THR A 47 4.97 10.87 1.88
CA THR A 47 6.19 11.42 1.26
C THR A 47 6.01 12.83 0.67
N GLY A 48 4.78 13.32 0.57
CA GLY A 48 4.44 14.59 -0.07
C GLY A 48 4.56 14.58 -1.60
N ARG A 49 4.69 13.40 -2.23
CA ARG A 49 4.85 13.24 -3.68
C ARG A 49 3.55 12.91 -4.39
N SER A 50 3.54 13.00 -5.72
CA SER A 50 2.38 12.63 -6.52
C SER A 50 2.17 11.12 -6.52
N ARG A 51 0.90 10.70 -6.49
CA ARG A 51 0.50 9.29 -6.58
C ARG A 51 1.04 8.59 -7.84
N ALA A 52 1.08 9.31 -8.95
CA ALA A 52 1.54 8.79 -10.25
C ALA A 52 3.04 8.45 -10.26
N GLU A 53 3.80 8.91 -9.26
CA GLU A 53 5.21 8.58 -9.11
C GLU A 53 5.44 7.22 -8.47
N PHE A 54 4.40 6.54 -7.97
CA PHE A 54 4.53 5.25 -7.28
C PHE A 54 4.00 4.10 -8.15
N THR A 55 4.87 3.13 -8.41
CA THR A 55 4.49 1.82 -8.96
C THR A 55 4.45 0.84 -7.81
N VAL A 56 3.35 0.09 -7.64
CA VAL A 56 3.19 -0.86 -6.52
C VAL A 56 3.17 -2.27 -7.07
N ASP A 57 4.11 -3.08 -6.60
CA ASP A 57 4.08 -4.53 -6.73
C ASP A 57 3.53 -5.12 -5.43
N VAL A 58 2.68 -6.13 -5.56
CA VAL A 58 2.05 -6.80 -4.42
C VAL A 58 2.62 -8.21 -4.32
N GLU A 59 3.24 -8.50 -3.18
CA GLU A 59 3.68 -9.86 -2.83
C GLU A 59 2.70 -10.48 -1.83
N PHE A 60 2.37 -11.75 -2.02
CA PHE A 60 1.39 -12.52 -1.24
C PHE A 60 2.05 -13.70 -0.53
#